data_AF-A0A6P0DTB4-F1
#
_entry.id   AF-A0A6P0DTB4-F1
#
_cell.length_a   1.000
_cell.length_b   1.000
_cell.length_c   1.000
_cell.angle_alpha   90.00
_cell.angle_beta   90.00
_cell.angle_gamma   90.00
#
_symmetry.space_group_name_H-M   'P 1'
#
loop_
_entity.id
_entity.type
_entity.pdbx_description
1 polymer ?
#
loop_
_entity_poly.entity_id
_entity_poly.type
_entity_poly.pdbx_seq_one_letter_code
_entity_poly.pdbx_strand_id
1 'polypeptide(L)'
;AEGYPAGTPNEMTFFNGVDVPVQDQLKFYDAWGSALTYPHYSVGWAWAFDTPFKWTKQVASYFGGIRNGMAIAWPGHIKDPGGVRNQFHHVIDIVPTILEATGIRAPDAVNGITQTPIEGVSLADTFDKANADAPSKHSTQYFEMFGNRAIYHDGWIASTLPYREPWNGTAPIPKDIVNGVTWELFDLSKDWTQNN
;
A
#
# COMPACT_ATOMS: atom_id res chain seq x y z
N ALA A 1 -10.87 -3.07 -5.45
CA ALA A 1 -12.02 -2.17 -5.39
C ALA A 1 -13.24 -2.95 -5.84
N GLU A 2 -13.98 -3.45 -4.87
CA GLU A 2 -14.95 -4.51 -5.01
C GLU A 2 -16.35 -3.93 -5.32
N GLY A 3 -16.46 -2.60 -5.43
CA GLY A 3 -17.68 -1.88 -5.78
C GLY A 3 -17.84 -1.54 -7.26
N TYR A 4 -16.98 -2.01 -8.17
CA TYR A 4 -17.07 -1.67 -9.60
C TYR A 4 -16.99 -0.14 -9.91
N PRO A 5 -17.01 0.29 -11.18
CA PRO A 5 -17.06 1.72 -11.52
C PRO A 5 -18.30 2.46 -11.00
N ALA A 6 -19.41 1.76 -10.74
CA ALA A 6 -20.68 2.37 -10.32
C ALA A 6 -20.93 2.38 -8.80
N GLY A 7 -20.14 1.65 -8.02
CA GLY A 7 -20.54 1.27 -6.66
C GLY A 7 -21.42 0.01 -6.67
N THR A 8 -21.64 -0.56 -5.48
CA THR A 8 -22.59 -1.65 -5.29
C THR A 8 -23.25 -1.53 -3.90
N PRO A 9 -24.55 -1.84 -3.76
CA PRO A 9 -25.20 -1.98 -2.46
C PRO A 9 -24.82 -3.29 -1.76
N ASN A 10 -24.15 -4.23 -2.44
CA ASN A 10 -23.71 -5.51 -1.89
C ASN A 10 -22.39 -5.98 -2.52
N GLU A 11 -21.28 -5.98 -1.77
CA GLU A 11 -19.95 -6.42 -2.20
C GLU A 11 -19.94 -7.87 -2.70
N MET A 12 -20.84 -8.71 -2.20
CA MET A 12 -20.91 -10.11 -2.63
C MET A 12 -21.26 -10.26 -4.11
N THR A 13 -21.88 -9.25 -4.74
CA THR A 13 -22.15 -9.31 -6.18
C THR A 13 -20.86 -9.39 -6.99
N PHE A 14 -19.80 -8.69 -6.54
CA PHE A 14 -18.48 -8.76 -7.14
C PHE A 14 -17.87 -10.16 -7.10
N PHE A 15 -17.84 -10.76 -5.92
CA PHE A 15 -17.27 -12.10 -5.74
C PHE A 15 -18.05 -13.20 -6.46
N ASN A 16 -19.32 -12.95 -6.80
CA ASN A 16 -20.16 -13.86 -7.57
C ASN A 16 -20.26 -13.51 -9.06
N GLY A 17 -19.55 -12.48 -9.53
CA GLY A 17 -19.60 -12.06 -10.94
C GLY A 17 -20.97 -11.54 -11.39
N VAL A 18 -21.76 -11.00 -10.46
CA VAL A 18 -23.10 -10.45 -10.71
C VAL A 18 -22.97 -8.94 -10.94
N ASP A 19 -23.24 -8.50 -12.15
CA ASP A 19 -23.42 -7.09 -12.45
C ASP A 19 -24.83 -6.63 -12.05
N VAL A 20 -24.91 -5.56 -11.27
CA VAL A 20 -26.19 -4.99 -10.82
C VAL A 20 -26.37 -3.63 -11.50
N PRO A 21 -27.31 -3.49 -12.44
CA PRO A 21 -27.55 -2.23 -13.13
C PRO A 21 -27.87 -1.10 -12.14
N VAL A 22 -27.41 0.12 -12.44
CA VAL A 22 -27.61 1.31 -11.58
C VAL A 22 -29.07 1.50 -11.17
N GLN A 23 -30.00 1.31 -12.11
CA GLN A 23 -31.45 1.39 -11.86
C GLN A 23 -31.94 0.41 -10.77
N ASP A 24 -31.32 -0.76 -10.64
CA ASP A 24 -31.62 -1.73 -9.58
C ASP A 24 -30.91 -1.37 -8.28
N GLN A 25 -29.68 -0.84 -8.36
CA GLN A 25 -28.95 -0.35 -7.18
C GLN A 25 -29.70 0.80 -6.48
N LEU A 26 -30.31 1.71 -7.25
CA LEU A 26 -31.07 2.86 -6.71
C LEU A 26 -32.28 2.46 -5.85
N LYS A 27 -32.78 1.23 -6.00
CA LYS A 27 -33.84 0.70 -5.11
C LYS A 27 -33.39 0.57 -3.66
N PHE A 28 -32.08 0.57 -3.42
CA PHE A 28 -31.46 0.50 -2.09
C PHE A 28 -31.00 1.87 -1.57
N TYR A 29 -31.27 2.97 -2.28
CA TYR A 29 -30.71 4.30 -1.97
C TYR A 29 -30.95 4.72 -0.51
N ASP A 30 -32.20 4.61 -0.03
CA ASP A 30 -32.57 5.00 1.33
C ASP A 30 -32.02 4.04 2.42
N ALA A 31 -31.57 2.85 2.03
CA ALA A 31 -31.01 1.84 2.93
C ALA A 31 -29.48 1.75 2.87
N TRP A 32 -28.82 2.52 2.00
CA TRP A 32 -27.38 2.42 1.77
C TRP A 32 -26.58 2.74 3.03
N GLY A 33 -25.68 1.83 3.43
CA GLY A 33 -24.87 1.97 4.65
C GLY A 33 -25.58 1.55 5.93
N SER A 34 -26.86 1.18 5.86
CA SER A 34 -27.56 0.51 6.95
C SER A 34 -27.21 -0.99 7.00
N ALA A 35 -27.66 -1.66 8.07
CA ALA A 35 -27.51 -3.11 8.25
C ALA A 35 -28.21 -3.96 7.16
N LEU A 36 -29.03 -3.37 6.29
CA LEU A 36 -29.70 -4.06 5.17
C LEU A 36 -28.86 -4.13 3.90
N THR A 37 -27.71 -3.44 3.87
CA THR A 37 -26.80 -3.40 2.72
C THR A 37 -25.41 -3.82 3.15
N TYR A 38 -24.60 -4.27 2.19
CA TYR A 38 -23.19 -4.54 2.41
C TYR A 38 -22.37 -3.79 1.35
N PRO A 39 -22.40 -2.45 1.38
CA PRO A 39 -22.03 -1.67 0.23
C PRO A 39 -20.52 -1.57 0.03
N HIS A 40 -20.13 -1.30 -1.21
CA HIS A 40 -18.77 -0.86 -1.54
C HIS A 40 -18.86 0.36 -2.46
N TYR A 41 -18.09 1.40 -2.17
CA TYR A 41 -18.06 2.61 -3.00
C TYR A 41 -17.49 2.33 -4.39
N SER A 42 -17.76 3.22 -5.33
CA SER A 42 -17.22 3.13 -6.69
C SER A 42 -15.69 3.26 -6.72
N VAL A 43 -15.08 2.65 -7.74
CA VAL A 43 -13.65 2.77 -8.02
C VAL A 43 -13.20 4.23 -8.15
N GLY A 44 -14.05 5.11 -8.69
CA GLY A 44 -13.74 6.53 -8.82
C GLY A 44 -13.46 7.21 -7.48
N TRP A 45 -14.21 6.86 -6.43
CA TRP A 45 -13.95 7.38 -5.08
C TRP A 45 -12.67 6.80 -4.48
N ALA A 46 -12.40 5.50 -4.69
CA ALA A 46 -11.17 4.87 -4.26
C ALA A 46 -9.95 5.64 -4.80
N TRP A 47 -9.94 5.84 -6.11
CA TRP A 47 -8.84 6.51 -6.79
C TRP A 47 -8.73 8.00 -6.43
N ALA A 48 -9.87 8.67 -6.18
CA ALA A 48 -9.87 10.04 -5.71
C ALA A 48 -9.16 10.18 -4.35
N PHE A 49 -9.39 9.25 -3.42
CA PHE A 49 -8.74 9.25 -2.11
C PHE A 49 -7.25 8.93 -2.16
N ASP A 50 -6.79 8.26 -3.21
CA ASP A 50 -5.38 7.97 -3.44
C ASP A 50 -4.62 9.13 -4.12
N THR A 51 -5.31 10.23 -4.48
CA THR A 51 -4.67 11.41 -5.08
C THR A 51 -3.52 11.93 -4.22
N PRO A 52 -2.31 12.18 -4.79
CA PRO A 52 -2.00 12.29 -6.22
C PRO A 52 -1.45 11.01 -6.88
N PHE A 53 -1.58 9.86 -6.24
CA PHE A 53 -0.94 8.62 -6.69
C PHE A 53 -1.74 7.87 -7.76
N LYS A 54 -1.01 7.08 -8.57
CA LYS A 54 -1.62 6.12 -9.49
C LYS A 54 -2.18 4.91 -8.72
N TRP A 55 -3.29 4.40 -9.24
CA TRP A 55 -3.97 3.18 -8.79
C TRP A 55 -4.46 3.21 -7.33
N THR A 56 -4.87 2.04 -6.82
CA THR A 56 -5.50 1.86 -5.51
C THR A 56 -5.19 0.46 -4.97
N LYS A 57 -5.83 0.07 -3.84
CA LYS A 57 -5.77 -1.26 -3.20
C LYS A 57 -5.72 -2.42 -4.22
N GLN A 58 -4.88 -3.41 -3.91
CA GLN A 58 -4.48 -4.59 -4.71
C GLN A 58 -3.37 -4.32 -5.74
N VAL A 59 -3.12 -3.07 -6.12
CA VAL A 59 -2.04 -2.73 -7.05
C VAL A 59 -0.75 -2.46 -6.27
N ALA A 60 -0.01 -3.53 -5.98
CA ALA A 60 1.24 -3.44 -5.19
C ALA A 60 2.39 -2.73 -5.92
N SER A 61 2.23 -2.40 -7.21
CA SER A 61 3.26 -1.76 -8.01
C SER A 61 3.23 -0.22 -7.97
N TYR A 62 2.17 0.40 -7.43
CA TYR A 62 2.05 1.87 -7.39
C TYR A 62 1.62 2.36 -6.01
N PHE A 63 2.01 3.60 -5.68
CA PHE A 63 1.81 4.21 -4.38
C PHE A 63 0.35 4.41 -3.98
N GLY A 64 -0.62 4.48 -4.90
CA GLY A 64 -2.03 4.47 -4.51
C GLY A 64 -2.46 3.12 -3.90
N GLY A 65 -1.73 2.03 -4.19
CA GLY A 65 -1.99 0.73 -3.57
C GLY A 65 -1.18 0.45 -2.31
N ILE A 66 -0.06 1.14 -2.06
CA ILE A 66 0.91 0.77 -1.02
C ILE A 66 1.37 1.91 -0.10
N ARG A 67 1.21 3.17 -0.49
CA ARG A 67 1.68 4.30 0.31
C ARG A 67 0.60 4.73 1.29
N ASN A 68 0.94 4.69 2.57
CA ASN A 68 0.03 5.06 3.66
C ASN A 68 0.64 6.21 4.48
N GLY A 69 -0.23 7.08 5.00
CA GLY A 69 0.17 8.05 6.01
C GLY A 69 0.47 7.35 7.34
N MET A 70 1.58 7.72 7.98
CA MET A 70 1.96 7.22 9.30
C MET A 70 2.24 8.38 10.24
N ALA A 71 1.76 8.28 11.48
CA ALA A 71 2.08 9.21 12.56
C ALA A 71 2.69 8.43 13.73
N ILE A 72 3.79 8.94 14.27
CA ILE A 72 4.46 8.37 15.44
C ILE A 72 4.51 9.44 16.53
N ALA A 73 4.02 9.09 17.71
CA ALA A 73 4.06 9.97 18.88
C ALA A 73 4.69 9.23 20.05
N TRP A 74 5.77 9.80 20.60
CA TRP A 74 6.45 9.27 21.76
C TRP A 74 6.87 10.41 22.71
N PRO A 75 5.94 10.87 23.57
CA PRO A 75 6.19 11.97 24.49
C PRO A 75 7.40 11.70 25.38
N GLY A 76 8.27 12.70 25.55
CA GLY A 76 9.51 12.54 26.31
C GLY A 76 10.70 12.00 25.50
N HIS A 77 10.47 11.45 24.31
CA HIS A 77 11.51 10.88 23.44
C HIS A 77 11.62 11.64 22.11
N ILE A 78 10.51 11.80 21.38
CA ILE A 78 10.47 12.63 20.17
C ILE A 78 10.40 14.10 20.60
N LYS A 79 11.40 14.89 20.20
CA LYS A 79 11.54 16.32 20.56
C LYS A 79 11.10 17.28 19.45
N ASP A 80 10.64 16.74 18.33
CA ASP A 80 10.23 17.48 17.14
C ASP A 80 8.73 17.24 16.83
N PRO A 81 7.80 17.68 17.70
CA PRO A 81 6.38 17.48 17.49
C PRO A 81 5.91 18.17 16.21
N GLY A 82 5.12 17.47 15.40
CA GLY A 82 4.66 17.96 14.10
C GLY A 82 5.73 17.94 13.00
N GLY A 83 6.92 17.41 13.27
CA GLY A 83 7.94 17.18 12.25
C GLY A 83 7.45 16.21 11.17
N VAL A 84 7.84 16.49 9.93
CA VAL A 84 7.56 15.64 8.76
C VAL A 84 8.82 14.88 8.38
N ARG A 85 8.68 13.63 7.95
CA ARG A 85 9.74 12.74 7.48
C ARG A 85 9.37 12.19 6.11
N ASN A 86 10.29 12.33 5.14
CA ASN A 86 10.07 11.94 3.75
C ASN A 86 10.95 10.74 3.33
N GLN A 87 11.75 10.21 4.25
CA GLN A 87 12.53 8.98 4.06
C GLN A 87 11.61 7.83 3.65
N PHE A 88 12.06 7.03 2.68
CA PHE A 88 11.36 5.79 2.33
C PHE A 88 11.43 4.81 3.50
N HIS A 89 10.27 4.32 3.95
CA HIS A 89 10.17 3.27 4.97
C HIS A 89 9.06 2.30 4.59
N HIS A 90 9.14 1.10 5.15
CA HIS A 90 8.16 0.04 4.95
C HIS A 90 7.63 -0.47 6.28
N VAL A 91 6.46 -1.12 6.29
CA VAL A 91 5.84 -1.63 7.54
C VAL A 91 6.75 -2.60 8.30
N ILE A 92 7.64 -3.29 7.60
CA ILE A 92 8.61 -4.21 8.21
C ILE A 92 9.67 -3.48 9.08
N ASP A 93 9.81 -2.17 8.94
CA ASP A 93 10.71 -1.33 9.73
C ASP A 93 10.19 -1.09 11.16
N ILE A 94 8.91 -1.36 11.43
CA ILE A 94 8.29 -1.09 12.73
C ILE A 94 8.83 -2.02 13.82
N VAL A 95 8.97 -3.32 13.54
CA VAL A 95 9.51 -4.28 14.51
C VAL A 95 10.93 -3.92 14.96
N PRO A 96 11.92 -3.71 14.07
CA PRO A 96 13.26 -3.31 14.51
C PRO A 96 13.27 -1.95 15.21
N THR A 97 12.36 -1.03 14.85
CA THR A 97 12.19 0.25 15.56
C THR A 97 11.74 0.07 17.01
N ILE A 98 10.78 -0.82 17.26
CA ILE A 98 10.30 -1.12 18.63
C ILE A 98 11.41 -1.80 19.45
N LEU A 99 12.15 -2.73 18.84
CA LEU A 99 13.27 -3.42 19.49
C LEU A 99 14.38 -2.45 19.89
N GLU A 100 14.77 -1.53 18.99
CA GLU A 100 15.72 -0.46 19.31
C GLU A 100 15.19 0.46 20.44
N ALA A 101 13.94 0.93 20.32
CA ALA A 101 13.31 1.81 21.29
C ALA A 101 13.25 1.21 22.71
N THR A 102 13.10 -0.11 22.81
CA THR A 102 13.03 -0.84 24.09
C THR A 102 14.37 -1.36 24.60
N GLY A 103 15.42 -1.31 23.77
CA GLY A 103 16.71 -1.92 24.07
C GLY A 103 16.69 -3.46 24.09
N ILE A 104 15.65 -4.08 23.53
CA ILE A 104 15.49 -5.53 23.47
C ILE A 104 16.10 -6.05 22.17
N ARG A 105 16.95 -7.08 22.25
CA ARG A 105 17.49 -7.75 21.07
C ARG A 105 16.41 -8.64 20.42
N ALA A 106 16.36 -8.68 19.10
CA ALA A 106 15.57 -9.67 18.36
C ALA A 106 15.92 -11.10 18.81
N PRO A 107 14.94 -11.95 19.15
CA PRO A 107 15.21 -13.30 19.60
C PRO A 107 15.66 -14.18 18.42
N ASP A 108 16.71 -14.98 18.64
CA ASP A 108 17.16 -15.97 17.66
C ASP A 108 16.15 -17.14 17.54
N ALA A 109 15.38 -17.40 18.61
CA ALA A 109 14.30 -18.40 18.64
C ALA A 109 13.15 -18.00 19.58
N VAL A 110 11.93 -18.42 19.26
CA VAL A 110 10.72 -18.26 20.09
C VAL A 110 10.08 -19.63 20.28
N ASN A 111 9.87 -20.06 21.52
CA ASN A 111 9.31 -21.38 21.86
C ASN A 111 10.04 -22.55 21.17
N GLY A 112 11.35 -22.46 21.00
CA GLY A 112 12.17 -23.47 20.33
C GLY A 112 12.16 -23.41 18.80
N ILE A 113 11.45 -22.45 18.19
CA ILE A 113 11.43 -22.23 16.74
C ILE A 113 12.44 -21.14 16.37
N THR A 114 13.42 -21.47 15.54
CA THR A 114 14.38 -20.50 14.98
C THR A 114 13.65 -19.46 14.13
N GLN A 115 13.94 -18.19 14.34
CA GLN A 115 13.32 -17.10 13.59
C GLN A 115 14.14 -16.76 12.34
N THR A 116 13.45 -16.32 11.28
CA THR A 116 14.12 -15.70 10.14
C THR A 116 14.68 -14.34 10.55
N PRO A 117 15.77 -13.87 9.92
CA PRO A 117 16.26 -12.52 10.14
C PRO A 117 15.16 -11.48 9.88
N ILE A 118 15.14 -10.42 10.68
CA ILE A 118 14.31 -9.25 10.42
C ILE A 118 14.88 -8.54 9.19
N GLU A 119 14.04 -8.37 8.16
CA GLU A 119 14.44 -7.76 6.89
C GLU A 119 14.35 -6.22 6.90
N GLY A 120 13.52 -5.68 7.81
CA GLY A 120 13.37 -4.23 7.99
C GLY A 120 14.55 -3.59 8.71
N VAL A 121 14.60 -2.27 8.65
CA VAL A 121 15.57 -1.44 9.36
C VAL A 121 14.85 -0.52 10.32
N SER A 122 15.44 -0.25 11.48
CA SER A 122 14.85 0.72 12.41
C SER A 122 14.82 2.11 11.78
N LEU A 123 13.72 2.82 12.00
CA LEU A 123 13.54 4.23 11.64
C LEU A 123 13.70 5.17 12.84
N ALA A 124 14.11 4.67 14.00
CA ALA A 124 14.21 5.46 15.24
C ALA A 124 15.14 6.68 15.11
N ASP A 125 16.15 6.65 14.23
CA ASP A 125 17.02 7.81 13.99
C ASP A 125 16.25 9.00 13.39
N THR A 126 15.15 8.76 12.68
CA THR A 126 14.29 9.82 12.15
C THR A 126 13.60 10.62 13.25
N PHE A 127 13.55 10.12 14.49
CA PHE A 127 12.95 10.85 15.61
C PHE A 127 13.73 12.11 16.00
N ASP A 128 15.02 12.15 15.70
CA ASP A 128 15.84 13.34 15.86
C ASP A 128 15.58 14.31 14.70
N LYS A 129 15.35 15.59 15.04
CA LYS A 129 15.21 16.67 14.06
C LYS A 129 16.45 16.82 13.19
N ALA A 130 17.64 16.55 13.74
CA ALA A 130 18.89 16.63 12.98
C ALA A 130 18.92 15.66 11.77
N ASN A 131 18.13 14.59 11.83
CA ASN A 131 18.03 13.58 10.77
C ASN A 131 16.80 13.79 9.88
N ALA A 132 16.09 14.92 9.97
CA ALA A 132 14.86 15.16 9.21
C ALA A 132 15.03 14.98 7.70
N ASP A 133 16.19 15.39 7.16
CA ASP A 133 16.55 15.28 5.74
C ASP A 133 17.65 14.24 5.47
N ALA A 134 17.98 13.40 6.46
CA ALA A 134 18.94 12.33 6.26
C ALA A 134 18.41 11.31 5.23
N PRO A 135 19.28 10.67 4.42
CA PRO A 135 18.87 9.59 3.54
C PRO A 135 18.17 8.45 4.30
N SER A 136 17.24 7.78 3.64
CA SER A 136 16.64 6.58 4.24
C SER A 136 17.71 5.50 4.46
N LYS A 137 17.61 4.80 5.59
CA LYS A 137 18.37 3.56 5.84
C LYS A 137 17.78 2.35 5.14
N HIS A 138 16.52 2.43 4.69
CA HIS A 138 15.85 1.37 3.97
C HIS A 138 16.17 1.52 2.48
N SER A 139 17.15 0.77 1.99
CA SER A 139 17.64 0.92 0.61
C SER A 139 16.81 0.17 -0.42
N THR A 140 16.29 -1.01 -0.11
CA THR A 140 15.64 -1.90 -1.08
C THR A 140 14.37 -2.53 -0.52
N GLN A 141 13.26 -2.44 -1.25
CA GLN A 141 12.01 -3.11 -0.90
C GLN A 141 11.35 -3.72 -2.12
N TYR A 142 10.99 -5.00 -2.05
CA TYR A 142 10.17 -5.67 -3.05
C TYR A 142 8.69 -5.69 -2.64
N PHE A 143 7.80 -5.57 -3.61
CA PHE A 143 6.35 -5.62 -3.45
C PHE A 143 5.76 -6.58 -4.49
N GLU A 144 4.82 -7.42 -4.07
CA GLU A 144 4.06 -8.25 -5.00
C GLU A 144 2.65 -8.51 -4.49
N MET A 145 1.66 -8.36 -5.37
CA MET A 145 0.31 -8.84 -5.14
C MET A 145 -0.40 -9.13 -6.45
N PHE A 146 -0.90 -10.35 -6.62
CA PHE A 146 -1.62 -10.81 -7.80
C PHE A 146 -0.86 -10.54 -9.11
N GLY A 147 0.46 -10.67 -9.11
CA GLY A 147 1.33 -10.44 -10.25
C GLY A 147 1.69 -8.99 -10.51
N ASN A 148 1.11 -8.02 -9.79
CA ASN A 148 1.60 -6.64 -9.76
C ASN A 148 2.86 -6.59 -8.90
N ARG A 149 3.98 -6.15 -9.47
CA ARG A 149 5.29 -6.15 -8.81
C ARG A 149 5.90 -4.77 -8.81
N ALA A 150 6.58 -4.44 -7.72
CA ALA A 150 7.52 -3.33 -7.72
C ALA A 150 8.78 -3.67 -6.94
N ILE A 151 9.86 -2.99 -7.29
CA ILE A 151 11.09 -2.99 -6.51
C ILE A 151 11.58 -1.56 -6.38
N TYR A 152 11.63 -1.09 -5.13
CA TYR A 152 12.29 0.14 -4.75
C TYR A 152 13.78 -0.13 -4.51
N HIS A 153 14.64 0.77 -4.98
CA HIS A 153 16.06 0.77 -4.68
C HIS A 153 16.61 2.21 -4.69
N ASP A 154 17.05 2.71 -3.53
CA ASP A 154 17.77 3.99 -3.37
C ASP A 154 17.16 5.17 -4.15
N GLY A 155 15.87 5.44 -3.90
CA GLY A 155 15.13 6.53 -4.53
C GLY A 155 14.51 6.20 -5.89
N TRP A 156 14.82 5.04 -6.48
CA TRP A 156 14.19 4.55 -7.70
C TRP A 156 13.14 3.50 -7.39
N ILE A 157 12.10 3.40 -8.21
CA ILE A 157 11.16 2.29 -8.15
C ILE A 157 10.81 1.79 -9.55
N ALA A 158 11.06 0.51 -9.81
CA ALA A 158 10.57 -0.19 -10.99
C ALA A 158 9.22 -0.82 -10.66
N SER A 159 8.22 -0.61 -11.51
CA SER A 159 6.82 -0.98 -11.26
C SER A 159 6.22 -1.66 -12.49
N THR A 160 5.53 -2.78 -12.33
CA THR A 160 4.78 -3.39 -13.44
C THR A 160 3.44 -2.68 -13.64
N LEU A 161 3.11 -2.35 -14.88
CA LEU A 161 1.75 -1.95 -15.23
C LEU A 161 0.77 -3.09 -14.92
N PRO A 162 -0.39 -2.83 -14.27
CA PRO A 162 -1.35 -3.88 -13.98
C PRO A 162 -1.91 -4.44 -15.29
N TYR A 163 -1.79 -5.75 -15.50
CA TYR A 163 -2.34 -6.41 -16.68
C TYR A 163 -3.86 -6.63 -16.60
N ARG A 164 -4.46 -6.33 -15.45
CA ARG A 164 -5.91 -6.27 -15.24
C ARG A 164 -6.26 -5.20 -14.21
N GLU A 165 -7.43 -4.62 -14.34
CA GLU A 165 -7.95 -3.76 -13.30
C GLU A 165 -8.35 -4.59 -12.06
N PRO A 166 -8.12 -4.09 -10.82
CA PRO A 166 -8.53 -4.77 -9.59
C PRO A 166 -10.03 -5.08 -9.49
N TRP A 167 -10.87 -4.33 -10.20
CA TRP A 167 -12.33 -4.49 -10.25
C TRP A 167 -12.79 -5.38 -11.42
N ASN A 168 -11.86 -6.02 -12.13
CA ASN A 168 -12.14 -6.93 -13.24
C ASN A 168 -11.63 -8.34 -12.92
N GLY A 169 -12.37 -9.06 -12.06
CA GLY A 169 -11.98 -10.38 -11.57
C GLY A 169 -11.85 -11.46 -12.67
N THR A 170 -12.49 -11.25 -13.82
CA THR A 170 -12.53 -12.19 -14.96
C THR A 170 -11.54 -11.85 -16.08
N ALA A 171 -10.76 -10.78 -15.93
CA ALA A 171 -9.77 -10.40 -16.94
C ALA A 171 -8.76 -11.54 -17.20
N PRO A 172 -8.40 -11.80 -18.47
CA PRO A 172 -7.39 -12.79 -18.80
C PRO A 172 -6.03 -12.37 -18.23
N ILE A 173 -5.27 -13.37 -17.75
CA ILE A 173 -3.88 -13.16 -17.29
C ILE A 173 -2.90 -13.39 -18.45
N PRO A 174 -1.74 -12.69 -18.48
CA PRO A 174 -0.69 -12.97 -19.45
C PRO A 174 -0.25 -14.44 -19.41
N LYS A 175 -0.03 -15.04 -20.58
CA LYS A 175 0.54 -16.41 -20.67
C LYS A 175 1.99 -16.44 -20.17
N ASP A 176 2.76 -15.41 -20.50
CA ASP A 176 4.10 -15.19 -19.97
C ASP A 176 4.02 -14.12 -18.87
N ILE A 177 3.93 -14.57 -17.62
CA ILE A 177 3.87 -13.68 -16.46
C ILE A 177 5.22 -13.04 -16.13
N VAL A 178 6.31 -13.45 -16.77
CA VAL A 178 7.66 -12.94 -16.51
C VAL A 178 8.01 -11.87 -17.53
N ASN A 179 7.92 -12.17 -18.83
CA ASN A 179 8.33 -11.27 -19.91
C ASN A 179 7.16 -10.57 -20.60
N GLY A 180 5.92 -11.03 -20.37
CA GLY A 180 4.72 -10.44 -20.95
C GLY A 180 4.19 -9.24 -20.16
N VAL A 181 4.99 -8.65 -19.27
CA VAL A 181 4.61 -7.49 -18.45
C VAL A 181 5.46 -6.27 -18.81
N THR A 182 4.83 -5.11 -18.85
CA THR A 182 5.52 -3.84 -19.06
C THR A 182 5.98 -3.29 -17.72
N TRP A 183 7.24 -2.87 -17.66
CA TRP A 183 7.81 -2.18 -16.51
C TRP A 183 7.91 -0.68 -16.80
N GLU A 184 7.54 0.11 -15.80
CA GLU A 184 7.80 1.54 -15.71
C GLU A 184 8.87 1.76 -14.64
N LEU A 185 9.74 2.77 -14.82
CA LEU A 185 10.80 3.11 -13.88
C LEU A 185 10.65 4.57 -13.49
N PHE A 186 10.63 4.84 -12.19
CA PHE A 186 10.42 6.18 -11.64
C PHE A 186 11.57 6.60 -10.74
N ASP A 187 11.97 7.87 -10.85
CA ASP A 187 12.90 8.54 -9.95
C ASP A 187 12.09 9.29 -8.88
N LEU A 188 11.94 8.72 -7.69
CA LEU A 188 11.12 9.27 -6.62
C LEU A 188 11.69 10.55 -6.02
N SER A 189 12.97 10.86 -6.28
CA SER A 189 13.56 12.14 -5.88
C SER A 189 13.03 13.32 -6.72
N LYS A 190 12.51 13.03 -7.92
CA LYS A 190 11.94 14.01 -8.86
C LYS A 190 10.43 13.91 -8.94
N ASP A 191 9.89 12.71 -8.88
CA ASP A 191 8.47 12.43 -8.94
C ASP A 191 8.07 11.37 -7.90
N TRP A 192 7.72 11.84 -6.71
CA TRP A 192 7.23 11.02 -5.61
C TRP A 192 5.82 10.44 -5.84
N THR A 193 5.18 10.76 -6.98
CA THR A 193 3.82 10.33 -7.33
C THR A 193 3.78 9.21 -8.38
N GLN A 194 4.93 8.85 -8.95
CA GLN A 194 5.09 7.86 -10.02
C GLN A 194 4.29 8.23 -11.29
N ASN A 195 4.25 9.51 -11.68
CA ASN A 195 3.51 9.97 -12.85
C ASN A 195 4.35 10.08 -14.14
N ASN A 196 5.65 10.38 -14.04
CA ASN A 196 6.55 10.68 -15.17
C ASN A 196 7.81 9.80 -15.20
#